data_AF-A0A950ZJ64-F1
#
_entry.id   AF-A0A950ZJ64-F1
#
_cell.length_a   1.000
_cell.length_b   1.000
_cell.length_c   1.000
_cell.angle_alpha   90.00
_cell.angle_beta   90.00
_cell.angle_gamma   90.00
#
_symmetry.space_group_name_H-M   'P 1'
#
loop_
_entity.id
_entity.type
_entity.pdbx_description
1 polymer ?
#
loop_
_entity_poly.entity_id
_entity_poly.type
_entity_poly.pdbx_seq_one_letter_code
_entity_poly.pdbx_strand_id
1 'polypeptide(L)'
;MVLLDVVARPRRAIAGLSETARLGGGATAVAIGGLASLGIAVAANAIAGGSGSGLIVALLLPALFFLYWALQAWLVDAAAATLGRRGRRGPFLAVSGYTFPTWIAYALLSLVEALALRFGGAGGGSLSSGLAWLTLPVLGWFLALNVIAVQEVYDVPALNAFAFALLPIAVLTTALVIVLFALGALHAAHVI
;
A
#
# COMPACT_ATOMS: atom_id res chain seq x y z
N MET A 1 9.21 -13.11 13.32
CA MET A 1 7.98 -13.90 13.51
C MET A 1 6.74 -13.04 13.33
N VAL A 2 6.58 -11.93 14.06
CA VAL A 2 5.39 -11.04 13.99
C VAL A 2 4.92 -10.68 12.56
N LEU A 3 5.81 -10.26 11.65
CA LEU A 3 5.42 -9.89 10.29
C LEU A 3 4.81 -11.05 9.47
N LEU A 4 5.38 -12.25 9.61
CA LEU A 4 4.86 -13.45 8.96
C LEU A 4 3.51 -13.85 9.57
N ASP A 5 3.35 -13.70 10.89
CA ASP A 5 2.09 -13.99 11.58
C ASP A 5 0.98 -13.00 11.20
N VAL A 6 1.31 -11.73 10.95
CA VAL A 6 0.35 -10.73 10.43
C VAL A 6 -0.14 -11.13 9.04
N VAL A 7 0.71 -11.73 8.21
CA VAL A 7 0.32 -12.21 6.87
C VAL A 7 -0.42 -13.55 6.93
N ALA A 8 -0.02 -14.48 7.79
CA ALA A 8 -0.57 -15.84 7.80
C ALA A 8 -1.78 -16.01 8.73
N ARG A 9 -1.82 -15.27 9.85
CA ARG A 9 -2.83 -15.37 10.92
C ARG A 9 -3.23 -13.97 11.42
N PRO A 10 -3.77 -13.13 10.53
CA PRO A 10 -3.88 -11.69 10.74
C PRO A 10 -4.67 -11.30 11.99
N ARG A 11 -5.83 -11.94 12.23
CA ARG A 11 -6.66 -11.62 13.40
C ARG A 11 -5.93 -11.82 14.72
N ARG A 12 -5.23 -12.95 14.88
CA ARG A 12 -4.49 -13.26 16.12
C ARG A 12 -3.30 -12.31 16.32
N ALA A 13 -2.55 -12.06 15.25
CA ALA A 13 -1.38 -11.21 15.32
C ALA A 13 -1.73 -9.74 15.55
N ILE A 14 -2.75 -9.22 14.84
CA ILE A 14 -3.20 -7.83 14.95
C ILE A 14 -3.87 -7.58 16.31
N ALA A 15 -4.66 -8.52 16.83
CA ALA A 15 -5.20 -8.42 18.19
C ALA A 15 -4.08 -8.30 19.23
N GLY A 16 -3.07 -9.16 19.19
CA GLY A 16 -1.91 -9.06 20.11
C GLY A 16 -1.07 -7.80 19.93
N LEU A 17 -0.99 -7.27 18.70
CA LEU A 17 -0.34 -5.99 18.42
C LEU A 17 -1.14 -4.81 18.95
N SER A 18 -2.48 -4.86 18.93
CA SER A 18 -3.30 -3.75 19.43
C SER A 18 -3.06 -3.44 20.91
N GLU A 19 -2.61 -4.44 21.68
CA GLU A 19 -2.31 -4.32 23.11
C GLU A 19 -0.87 -3.86 23.40
N THR A 20 0.07 -4.08 22.47
CA THR A 20 1.52 -3.97 22.74
C THR A 20 2.31 -3.13 21.74
N ALA A 21 1.72 -2.81 20.58
CA ALA A 21 2.42 -2.16 19.48
C ALA A 21 2.85 -0.74 19.85
N ARG A 22 4.10 -0.43 19.50
CA ARG A 22 4.68 0.90 19.63
C ARG A 22 4.78 1.54 18.26
N LEU A 23 4.61 2.86 18.20
CA LEU A 23 4.75 3.66 16.97
C LEU A 23 6.06 3.37 16.23
N GLY A 24 7.17 3.23 16.96
CA GLY A 24 8.47 2.89 16.38
C GLY A 24 8.48 1.54 15.66
N GLY A 25 7.77 0.54 16.18
CA GLY A 25 7.63 -0.77 15.55
C GLY A 25 6.86 -0.71 14.23
N GLY A 26 5.73 0.00 14.23
CA GLY A 26 4.96 0.26 13.01
C GLY A 26 5.76 1.04 11.96
N ALA A 27 6.43 2.13 12.36
CA ALA A 27 7.31 2.91 11.48
C ALA A 27 8.45 2.08 10.88
N THR A 28 9.02 1.16 11.67
CA THR A 28 10.08 0.26 11.21
C THR A 28 9.54 -0.74 10.18
N ALA A 29 8.34 -1.28 10.37
CA ALA A 29 7.71 -2.16 9.41
C ALA A 29 7.40 -1.45 8.08
N VAL A 30 6.94 -0.19 8.13
CA VAL A 30 6.75 0.66 6.94
C VAL A 30 8.08 0.91 6.24
N ALA A 31 9.14 1.25 6.99
CA ALA A 31 10.48 1.45 6.43
C ALA A 31 11.01 0.18 5.74
N ILE A 32 10.87 -0.99 6.37
CA ILE A 32 11.29 -2.27 5.79
C ILE A 32 10.51 -2.54 4.49
N GLY A 33 9.18 -2.38 4.52
CA GLY A 33 8.34 -2.54 3.33
C GLY A 33 8.77 -1.59 2.20
N GLY A 34 8.93 -0.31 2.50
CA GLY A 34 9.33 0.71 1.53
C GLY A 34 10.73 0.50 0.96
N LEU A 35 11.72 0.19 1.79
CA LEU A 35 13.10 -0.06 1.35
C LEU A 35 13.24 -1.36 0.56
N ALA A 36 12.54 -2.41 0.95
CA ALA A 36 12.50 -3.66 0.19
C ALA A 36 11.84 -3.43 -1.19
N SER A 37 10.68 -2.75 -1.21
CA SER A 37 10.01 -2.38 -2.46
C SER A 37 10.87 -1.47 -3.34
N LEU A 38 11.62 -0.52 -2.77
CA LEU A 38 12.60 0.30 -3.49
C LEU A 38 13.64 -0.59 -4.17
N GLY A 39 14.32 -1.46 -3.41
CA GLY A 39 15.36 -2.33 -3.97
C GLY A 39 14.85 -3.21 -5.10
N ILE A 40 13.65 -3.77 -4.94
CA ILE A 40 13.01 -4.59 -5.97
C ILE A 40 12.62 -3.75 -7.20
N ALA A 41 12.06 -2.55 -7.01
CA ALA A 41 11.70 -1.65 -8.10
C ALA A 41 12.92 -1.15 -8.89
N VAL A 42 14.03 -0.83 -8.21
CA VAL A 42 15.29 -0.48 -8.87
C VAL A 42 15.81 -1.65 -9.71
N ALA A 43 15.79 -2.87 -9.16
CA ALA A 43 16.17 -4.07 -9.91
C ALA A 43 15.27 -4.29 -11.14
N ALA A 44 13.96 -4.17 -10.98
CA ALA A 44 12.99 -4.30 -12.07
C ALA A 44 13.23 -3.25 -13.17
N ASN A 45 13.47 -1.98 -12.80
CA ASN A 45 13.78 -0.91 -13.75
C ASN A 45 15.09 -1.18 -14.51
N ALA A 46 16.13 -1.67 -13.83
CA ALA A 46 17.39 -2.04 -14.48
C ALA A 46 17.22 -3.21 -15.47
N ILE A 47 16.38 -4.20 -15.13
CA ILE A 47 16.03 -5.31 -16.01
C ILE A 47 15.26 -4.81 -17.24
N ALA A 48 14.31 -3.90 -17.06
CA ALA A 48 13.49 -3.35 -18.15
C ALA A 48 14.22 -2.38 -19.09
N GLY A 49 15.53 -2.16 -18.92
CA GLY A 49 16.33 -1.28 -19.78
C GLY A 49 16.56 0.13 -19.24
N GLY A 50 16.09 0.43 -18.02
CA GLY A 50 16.42 1.64 -17.28
C GLY A 50 15.79 2.91 -17.85
N SER A 51 14.71 3.39 -17.22
CA SER A 51 14.16 4.72 -17.50
C SER A 51 14.37 5.67 -16.32
N GLY A 52 14.60 6.95 -16.62
CA GLY A 52 14.72 7.99 -15.59
C GLY A 52 13.42 8.14 -14.78
N SER A 53 12.27 8.05 -15.45
CA SER A 53 10.95 8.07 -14.81
C SER A 53 10.73 6.86 -13.88
N GLY A 54 11.08 5.64 -14.33
CA GLY A 54 11.00 4.43 -13.51
C GLY A 54 11.87 4.50 -12.26
N LEU A 55 13.06 5.10 -12.36
CA LEU A 55 13.93 5.31 -11.21
C LEU A 55 13.36 6.34 -10.23
N ILE A 56 12.81 7.45 -10.73
CA ILE A 56 12.16 8.47 -9.88
C ILE A 56 11.00 7.83 -9.11
N VAL A 57 10.14 7.05 -9.77
CA VAL A 57 9.03 6.35 -9.09
C VAL A 57 9.56 5.41 -8.01
N ALA A 58 10.60 4.62 -8.31
CA ALA A 58 11.20 3.72 -7.33
C ALA A 58 11.72 4.48 -6.09
N LEU A 59 12.43 5.59 -6.29
CA LEU A 59 12.96 6.43 -5.21
C LEU A 59 11.87 7.10 -4.37
N LEU A 60 10.71 7.38 -4.96
CA LEU A 60 9.57 7.97 -4.26
C LEU A 60 8.79 6.94 -3.43
N LEU A 61 8.86 5.65 -3.73
CA LEU A 61 8.07 4.60 -3.05
C LEU A 61 8.17 4.64 -1.52
N PRO A 62 9.36 4.72 -0.89
CA PRO A 62 9.46 4.77 0.57
C PRO A 62 8.73 5.99 1.15
N ALA A 63 8.89 7.16 0.52
CA ALA A 63 8.23 8.38 0.95
C ALA A 63 6.70 8.28 0.80
N LEU A 64 6.23 7.70 -0.32
CA LEU A 64 4.82 7.46 -0.56
C LEU A 64 4.22 6.48 0.45
N PHE A 65 4.96 5.47 0.89
CA PHE A 65 4.50 4.53 1.91
C PHE A 65 4.30 5.22 3.26
N PHE A 66 5.27 6.04 3.67
CA PHE A 66 5.12 6.85 4.89
C PHE A 66 3.99 7.87 4.79
N LEU A 67 3.85 8.53 3.64
CA LEU A 67 2.76 9.48 3.39
C LEU A 67 1.39 8.79 3.45
N TYR A 68 1.24 7.64 2.78
CA TYR A 68 0.03 6.83 2.83
C TYR A 68 -0.28 6.39 4.26
N TRP A 69 0.72 5.87 4.99
CA TRP A 69 0.55 5.41 6.37
C TRP A 69 0.07 6.52 7.29
N ALA A 70 0.67 7.70 7.19
CA ALA A 70 0.29 8.87 7.98
C ALA A 70 -1.11 9.38 7.60
N LEU A 71 -1.38 9.52 6.30
CA LEU A 71 -2.67 9.97 5.77
C LEU A 71 -3.80 9.03 6.17
N GLN A 72 -3.56 7.73 6.03
CA GLN A 72 -4.52 6.69 6.38
C GLN A 72 -4.94 6.82 7.84
N ALA A 73 -3.99 6.99 8.76
CA ALA A 73 -4.33 7.10 10.17
C ALA A 73 -5.15 8.34 10.51
N TRP A 74 -4.89 9.46 9.83
CA TRP A 74 -5.73 10.66 9.98
C TRP A 74 -7.15 10.44 9.45
N LEU A 75 -7.29 9.89 8.25
CA LEU A 75 -8.59 9.68 7.61
C LEU A 75 -9.44 8.66 8.37
N VAL A 76 -8.82 7.56 8.81
CA VAL A 76 -9.50 6.51 9.56
C VAL A 76 -9.93 7.02 10.94
N ASP A 77 -9.06 7.74 11.66
CA ASP A 77 -9.42 8.31 12.98
C ASP A 77 -10.53 9.36 12.84
N ALA A 78 -10.49 10.20 11.80
CA ALA A 78 -11.55 11.15 11.49
C ALA A 78 -12.89 10.45 11.17
N ALA A 79 -12.85 9.37 10.38
CA ALA A 79 -14.04 8.59 10.05
C ALA A 79 -14.61 7.89 11.29
N ALA A 80 -13.75 7.29 12.12
CA ALA A 80 -14.16 6.68 13.39
C ALA A 80 -14.77 7.71 14.36
N ALA A 81 -14.26 8.95 14.36
CA ALA A 81 -14.82 10.03 15.17
C ALA A 81 -16.26 10.40 14.78
N THR A 82 -16.67 10.19 13.52
CA THR A 82 -18.08 10.38 13.10
C THR A 82 -19.04 9.38 13.74
N LEU A 83 -18.53 8.22 14.18
CA LEU A 83 -19.24 7.20 14.94
C LEU A 83 -19.05 7.34 16.47
N GLY A 84 -18.48 8.46 16.93
CA GLY A 84 -18.20 8.70 18.35
C GLY A 84 -16.99 7.94 18.91
N ARG A 85 -16.19 7.28 18.07
CA ARG A 85 -14.94 6.60 18.47
C ARG A 85 -13.76 7.56 18.32
N ARG A 86 -13.37 8.26 19.40
CA ARG A 86 -12.28 9.26 19.35
C ARG A 86 -10.94 8.73 19.89
N GLY A 87 -9.84 9.19 19.26
CA GLY A 87 -8.53 9.30 19.89
C GLY A 87 -7.65 8.05 19.85
N ARG A 88 -7.71 7.25 18.77
CA ARG A 88 -6.88 6.03 18.64
C ARG A 88 -5.93 6.06 17.44
N ARG A 89 -5.69 7.23 16.87
CA ARG A 89 -4.71 7.45 15.80
C ARG A 89 -3.32 6.85 16.08
N GLY A 90 -2.77 7.06 17.28
CA GLY A 90 -1.45 6.54 17.66
C GLY A 90 -1.38 5.01 17.66
N PRO A 91 -2.27 4.32 18.41
CA PRO A 91 -2.41 2.86 18.33
C PRO A 91 -2.64 2.35 16.91
N PHE A 92 -3.50 3.04 16.14
CA PHE A 92 -3.78 2.64 14.76
C PHE A 92 -2.54 2.78 13.86
N LEU A 93 -1.77 3.86 13.96
CA LEU A 93 -0.49 4.00 13.27
C LEU A 93 0.44 2.83 13.60
N ALA A 94 0.61 2.52 14.89
CA ALA A 94 1.50 1.47 15.34
C ALA A 94 1.13 0.10 14.75
N VAL A 95 -0.17 -0.23 14.70
CA VAL A 95 -0.67 -1.52 14.18
C VAL A 95 -0.67 -1.56 12.65
N SER A 96 -1.20 -0.53 11.98
CA SER A 96 -1.31 -0.48 10.51
C SER A 96 0.04 -0.54 9.80
N GLY A 97 1.13 -0.10 10.44
CA GLY A 97 2.47 -0.19 9.88
C GLY A 97 2.90 -1.64 9.58
N TYR A 98 2.42 -2.62 10.34
CA TYR A 98 2.72 -4.04 10.12
C TYR A 98 2.02 -4.63 8.89
N THR A 99 1.10 -3.90 8.26
CA THR A 99 0.45 -4.33 7.01
C THR A 99 1.32 -4.07 5.78
N PHE A 100 2.27 -3.11 5.86
CA PHE A 100 3.05 -2.67 4.70
C PHE A 100 3.97 -3.72 4.07
N PRO A 101 4.54 -4.68 4.81
CA PRO A 101 5.39 -5.70 4.20
C PRO A 101 4.67 -6.59 3.17
N THR A 102 3.33 -6.59 3.09
CA THR A 102 2.63 -7.24 1.96
C THR A 102 2.96 -6.61 0.62
N TRP A 103 3.35 -5.33 0.59
CA TRP A 103 3.77 -4.66 -0.64
C TRP A 103 5.08 -5.21 -1.22
N ILE A 104 5.86 -5.97 -0.45
CA ILE A 104 7.01 -6.71 -0.97
C ILE A 104 6.53 -7.75 -1.99
N ALA A 105 5.42 -8.43 -1.73
CA ALA A 105 4.84 -9.39 -2.67
C ALA A 105 4.40 -8.70 -3.97
N TYR A 106 3.81 -7.50 -3.87
CA TYR A 106 3.47 -6.69 -5.04
C TYR A 106 4.73 -6.33 -5.84
N ALA A 107 5.78 -5.84 -5.18
CA ALA A 107 7.02 -5.48 -5.85
C ALA A 107 7.69 -6.69 -6.53
N LEU A 108 7.63 -7.88 -5.90
CA LEU A 108 8.12 -9.12 -6.49
C LEU A 108 7.35 -9.49 -7.76
N LEU A 109 6.03 -9.29 -7.81
CA LEU A 109 5.26 -9.50 -9.04
C LEU A 109 5.75 -8.59 -10.17
N SER A 110 6.01 -7.31 -9.88
CA SER A 110 6.56 -6.36 -10.86
C SER A 110 7.97 -6.76 -11.34
N LEU A 111 8.79 -7.35 -10.46
CA LEU A 111 10.10 -7.88 -10.84
C LEU A 111 9.98 -9.10 -11.78
N VAL A 112 9.07 -10.02 -11.47
CA VAL A 112 8.82 -11.20 -12.32
C VAL A 112 8.27 -10.77 -13.67
N GLU A 113 7.40 -9.76 -13.72
CA GLU A 113 6.92 -9.19 -14.98
C GLU A 113 8.05 -8.59 -15.81
N ALA A 114 8.94 -7.79 -15.20
CA ALA A 114 10.10 -7.24 -15.88
C ALA A 114 11.03 -8.33 -16.43
N LEU A 115 11.24 -9.42 -15.68
CA LEU A 115 12.01 -10.58 -16.13
C LEU A 115 11.32 -11.29 -17.30
N ALA A 116 10.02 -11.52 -17.22
CA ALA A 116 9.25 -12.18 -18.27
C ALA A 116 9.29 -11.38 -19.59
N LEU A 117 9.19 -10.05 -19.52
CA LEU A 117 9.31 -9.17 -20.68
C LEU A 117 10.71 -9.21 -21.30
N ARG A 118 11.76 -9.24 -20.46
CA ARG A 118 13.16 -9.29 -20.94
C ARG A 118 13.54 -10.62 -21.58
N PHE A 119 13.08 -11.74 -21.03
CA PHE A 119 13.51 -13.07 -21.46
C PHE A 119 12.49 -13.84 -22.31
N GLY A 120 11.21 -13.44 -22.34
CA GLY A 120 10.11 -14.24 -22.88
C GLY A 120 9.82 -14.12 -24.38
N GLY A 121 10.40 -13.15 -25.10
CA GLY A 121 10.09 -12.92 -26.53
C GLY A 121 8.59 -12.71 -26.80
N ALA A 122 8.15 -12.79 -28.07
CA ALA A 122 6.78 -12.46 -28.52
C ALA A 122 5.62 -13.23 -27.85
N GLY A 123 5.90 -14.25 -27.03
CA GLY A 123 4.92 -14.96 -26.19
C GLY A 123 4.68 -14.33 -24.81
N GLY A 124 5.40 -13.26 -24.43
CA GLY A 124 5.35 -12.64 -23.10
C GLY A 124 4.02 -11.98 -22.71
N GLY A 125 3.12 -11.74 -23.67
CA GLY A 125 1.84 -11.04 -23.43
C GLY A 125 0.85 -11.80 -22.55
N SER A 126 0.86 -13.14 -22.55
CA SER A 126 -0.05 -13.94 -21.71
C SER A 126 0.43 -14.04 -20.27
N LEU A 127 1.76 -14.13 -20.06
CA LEU A 127 2.36 -14.22 -18.73
C LEU A 127 2.31 -12.88 -17.99
N SER A 128 2.55 -11.75 -18.68
CA SER A 128 2.39 -10.41 -18.10
C SER A 128 0.94 -10.14 -17.71
N SER A 129 -0.01 -10.51 -18.57
CA SER A 129 -1.45 -10.41 -18.26
C SER A 129 -1.84 -11.23 -17.03
N GLY A 130 -1.33 -12.46 -16.90
CA GLY A 130 -1.58 -13.31 -15.73
C GLY A 130 -0.99 -12.75 -14.43
N LEU A 131 0.22 -12.16 -14.49
CA LEU A 131 0.87 -11.51 -13.35
C LEU A 131 0.11 -10.26 -12.90
N ALA A 132 -0.45 -9.50 -13.84
CA ALA A 132 -1.30 -8.35 -13.53
C ALA A 132 -2.53 -8.77 -12.70
N TRP A 133 -3.15 -9.92 -13.00
CA TRP A 133 -4.26 -10.44 -12.20
C TRP A 133 -3.86 -10.81 -10.76
N LEU A 134 -2.62 -11.27 -10.54
CA LEU A 134 -2.10 -11.58 -9.20
C LEU A 134 -1.89 -10.35 -8.33
N THR A 135 -1.85 -9.15 -8.91
CA THR A 135 -1.80 -7.91 -8.12
C THR A 135 -3.09 -7.68 -7.32
N LEU A 136 -4.25 -8.09 -7.85
CA LEU A 136 -5.55 -7.90 -7.21
C LEU A 136 -5.66 -8.66 -5.88
N PRO A 137 -5.31 -9.95 -5.77
CA PRO A 137 -5.22 -10.64 -4.49
C PRO A 137 -4.30 -9.97 -3.48
N VAL A 138 -3.15 -9.43 -3.90
CA VAL A 138 -2.21 -8.75 -2.98
C VAL A 138 -2.82 -7.46 -2.44
N LEU A 139 -3.46 -6.66 -3.30
CA LEU A 139 -4.18 -5.45 -2.91
C LEU A 139 -5.38 -5.78 -2.01
N GLY A 140 -6.15 -6.80 -2.37
CA GLY A 140 -7.28 -7.29 -1.56
C GLY A 140 -6.82 -7.78 -0.18
N TRP A 141 -5.68 -8.44 -0.11
CA TRP A 141 -5.09 -8.88 1.15
C TRP A 141 -4.61 -7.70 2.00
N PHE A 142 -3.91 -6.73 1.41
CA PHE A 142 -3.51 -5.49 2.10
C PHE A 142 -4.73 -4.76 2.65
N LEU A 143 -5.81 -4.65 1.88
CA LEU A 143 -7.07 -4.06 2.33
C LEU A 143 -7.67 -4.86 3.49
N ALA A 144 -7.72 -6.19 3.38
CA ALA A 144 -8.22 -7.07 4.45
C ALA A 144 -7.45 -6.90 5.76
N LEU A 145 -6.11 -6.80 5.70
CA LEU A 145 -5.28 -6.53 6.88
C LEU A 145 -5.61 -5.18 7.51
N ASN A 146 -5.83 -4.15 6.70
CA ASN A 146 -6.22 -2.83 7.19
C ASN A 146 -7.62 -2.83 7.80
N VAL A 147 -8.57 -3.56 7.21
CA VAL A 147 -9.89 -3.75 7.79
C VAL A 147 -9.80 -4.40 9.17
N ILE A 148 -8.99 -5.45 9.31
CA ILE A 148 -8.76 -6.09 10.61
C ILE A 148 -8.13 -5.11 11.59
N ALA A 149 -7.10 -4.35 11.18
CA ALA A 149 -6.50 -3.32 12.03
C ALA A 149 -7.50 -2.25 12.49
N VAL A 150 -8.43 -1.82 11.63
CA VAL A 150 -9.49 -0.89 12.00
C VAL A 150 -10.47 -1.51 12.99
N GLN A 151 -10.89 -2.77 12.76
CA GLN A 151 -11.79 -3.48 13.68
C GLN A 151 -11.16 -3.61 15.07
N GLU A 152 -9.91 -4.07 15.15
CA GLU A 152 -9.22 -4.29 16.42
C GLU A 152 -8.96 -2.97 17.17
N VAL A 153 -8.59 -1.90 16.47
CA VAL A 153 -8.22 -0.64 17.13
C VAL A 153 -9.45 0.19 17.51
N TYR A 154 -10.45 0.30 16.64
CA TYR A 154 -11.61 1.18 16.85
C TYR A 154 -12.87 0.46 17.33
N ASP A 155 -12.86 -0.87 17.35
CA ASP A 155 -13.99 -1.72 17.78
C ASP A 155 -15.28 -1.34 17.01
N VAL A 156 -15.20 -1.47 15.69
CA VAL A 156 -16.29 -1.16 14.76
C VAL A 156 -16.68 -2.39 13.94
N PRO A 157 -17.96 -2.50 13.49
CA PRO A 157 -18.39 -3.60 12.64
C PRO A 157 -17.61 -3.70 11.33
N ALA A 158 -17.54 -4.90 10.77
CA ALA A 158 -16.73 -5.18 9.59
C ALA A 158 -17.02 -4.29 8.38
N LEU A 159 -18.30 -3.96 8.14
CA LEU A 159 -18.70 -3.09 7.04
C LEU A 159 -18.18 -1.65 7.21
N ASN A 160 -18.23 -1.11 8.43
CA ASN A 160 -17.70 0.23 8.73
C ASN A 160 -16.17 0.24 8.64
N ALA A 161 -15.51 -0.81 9.16
CA ALA A 161 -14.07 -0.95 9.03
C ALA A 161 -13.62 -1.02 7.57
N PHE A 162 -14.37 -1.72 6.73
CA PHE A 162 -14.15 -1.77 5.28
C PHE A 162 -14.27 -0.38 4.63
N ALA A 163 -15.35 0.34 4.92
CA ALA A 163 -15.52 1.70 4.42
C ALA A 163 -14.37 2.63 4.86
N PHE A 164 -13.94 2.54 6.12
CA PHE A 164 -12.85 3.35 6.65
C PHE A 164 -11.50 3.00 6.02
N ALA A 165 -11.22 1.72 5.82
CA ALA A 165 -10.00 1.26 5.17
C ALA A 165 -9.92 1.66 3.68
N LEU A 166 -11.07 1.89 3.03
CA LEU A 166 -11.13 2.39 1.66
C LEU A 166 -10.92 3.90 1.52
N LEU A 167 -11.18 4.70 2.56
CA LEU A 167 -11.07 6.17 2.50
C LEU A 167 -9.72 6.68 1.97
N PRO A 168 -8.56 6.18 2.43
CA PRO A 168 -7.26 6.65 1.94
C PRO A 168 -7.09 6.35 0.44
N ILE A 169 -7.55 5.17 0.01
CA ILE A 169 -7.50 4.77 -1.40
C ILE A 169 -8.40 5.68 -2.23
N ALA A 170 -9.63 5.93 -1.77
CA ALA A 170 -10.58 6.81 -2.43
C ALA A 170 -10.02 8.24 -2.55
N VAL A 171 -9.51 8.82 -1.45
CA VAL A 171 -8.93 10.17 -1.43
C VAL A 171 -7.76 10.29 -2.40
N LEU A 172 -6.83 9.33 -2.39
CA LEU A 172 -5.69 9.34 -3.30
C LEU A 172 -6.11 9.17 -4.76
N THR A 173 -7.10 8.31 -5.02
CA THR A 173 -7.64 8.11 -6.37
C THR A 173 -8.32 9.37 -6.88
N THR A 174 -9.15 10.02 -6.06
CA THR A 174 -9.79 11.29 -6.39
C THR A 174 -8.75 12.38 -6.63
N ALA A 175 -7.74 12.51 -5.77
CA ALA A 175 -6.66 13.48 -5.95
C ALA A 175 -5.90 13.24 -7.27
N LEU A 176 -5.59 11.98 -7.58
CA LEU A 176 -4.93 11.60 -8.83
C LEU A 176 -5.79 11.97 -10.04
N VAL A 177 -7.09 11.66 -10.02
CA VAL A 177 -8.02 12.01 -11.11
C VAL A 177 -8.08 13.52 -11.32
N ILE A 178 -8.13 14.32 -10.25
CA ILE A 178 -8.12 15.78 -10.32
C ILE A 178 -6.83 16.29 -10.98
N VAL A 179 -5.67 15.77 -10.55
CA VAL A 179 -4.37 16.16 -11.12
C VAL A 179 -4.29 15.78 -12.59
N LEU A 180 -4.70 14.57 -12.97
CA LEU A 180 -4.71 14.12 -14.36
C LEU A 180 -5.64 14.97 -15.23
N PHE A 181 -6.82 15.33 -14.71
CA PHE A 181 -7.75 16.20 -15.43
C PHE A 181 -7.19 17.60 -15.63
N ALA A 182 -6.58 18.17 -14.59
CA ALA A 182 -5.94 19.49 -14.67
C ALA A 182 -4.78 19.50 -15.68
N LEU A 183 -3.90 18.49 -15.64
CA LEU A 183 -2.80 18.34 -16.61
C LEU A 183 -3.33 18.15 -18.04
N GLY A 184 -4.37 17.32 -18.22
CA GLY A 184 -5.01 17.14 -19.52
C GLY A 184 -5.62 18.43 -20.06
N ALA A 185 -6.25 19.23 -19.21
CA ALA A 185 -6.81 20.53 -19.59
C ALA A 185 -5.71 21.55 -19.96
N LEU A 186 -4.62 21.61 -19.20
CA LEU A 186 -3.47 22.48 -19.51
C LEU A 186 -2.80 22.09 -20.82
N HIS A 187 -2.67 20.78 -21.08
CA HIS A 187 -2.13 20.28 -22.34
C HIS A 187 -3.04 20.61 -23.53
N ALA A 188 -4.35 20.41 -23.38
CA ALA A 188 -5.33 20.78 -24.39
C ALA A 188 -5.36 22.30 -24.67
N ALA A 189 -4.99 23.12 -23.68
CA ALA A 189 -4.85 24.56 -23.79
C ALA A 189 -3.48 25.02 -24.32
N HIS A 190 -2.59 24.10 -24.70
CA HIS A 190 -1.21 24.38 -25.14
C HIS A 190 -0.36 25.17 -24.13
N VAL A 191 -0.68 25.06 -22.84
CA VAL A 191 0.13 25.66 -21.76
C VAL A 191 1.33 24.79 -21.43
N ILE A 192 1.19 23.47 -21.56
CA ILE A 192 2.23 22.44 -21.43
C ILE A 192 2.14 21.41 -22.54
#